data_AF-A0A9D6HPR4-F1
#
_entry.id   AF-A0A9D6HPR4-F1
#
_cell.length_a   1.000
_cell.length_b   1.000
_cell.length_c   1.000
_cell.angle_alpha   90.00
_cell.angle_beta   90.00
_cell.angle_gamma   90.00
#
_symmetry.space_group_name_H-M   'P 1'
#
loop_
_entity.id
_entity.type
_entity.pdbx_description
1 polymer ?
#
loop_
_entity_poly.entity_id
_entity_poly.type
_entity_poly.pdbx_seq_one_letter_code
_entity_poly.pdbx_strand_id
1 'polypeptide(L)' 'MIQTSIFEKSILNGSPLFNIEGNVVGLSFLDSQGRVFVVPASKIRQFIGF' A
#
# COMPACT_ATOMS: atom_id res chain seq x y z
N MET A 1 -5.80 1.40 -8.55
CA MET A 1 -4.62 0.72 -7.96
C MET A 1 -3.47 1.69 -8.17
N ILE A 2 -2.68 1.97 -7.13
CA ILE A 2 -1.51 2.85 -7.26
C ILE A 2 -0.30 1.94 -7.43
N GLN A 3 0.42 2.14 -8.53
CA GLN A 3 1.62 1.39 -8.88
C GLN A 3 2.82 2.33 -8.73
N THR A 4 3.88 1.86 -8.08
CA THR A 4 5.05 2.69 -7.77
C THR A 4 6.28 2.18 -8.51
N SER A 5 7.30 3.03 -8.62
CA SER A 5 8.63 2.66 -9.13
C SER A 5 9.57 2.07 -8.05
N ILE A 6 9.05 1.79 -6.85
CA ILE A 6 9.84 1.35 -5.70
C ILE A 6 10.02 -0.18 -5.74
N PHE A 7 11.24 -0.63 -5.46
CA PHE A 7 11.60 -2.05 -5.31
C PHE A 7 12.15 -2.29 -3.90
N GLU A 8 11.69 -3.34 -3.22
CA GLU A 8 12.06 -3.63 -1.83
C GLU A 8 12.25 -5.14 -1.59
N LYS A 9 13.11 -5.52 -0.63
CA LYS A 9 13.58 -6.92 -0.51
C LYS A 9 12.75 -7.83 0.38
N SER A 10 12.06 -7.36 1.43
CA SER A 10 11.12 -8.23 2.18
C SER A 10 10.23 -7.59 3.26
N ILE A 11 10.61 -6.46 3.88
CA ILE A 11 10.00 -6.00 5.16
C ILE A 11 8.83 -5.01 4.96
N LEU A 12 8.17 -5.02 3.79
CA LEU A 12 7.20 -3.99 3.43
C LEU A 12 5.74 -4.48 3.31
N ASN A 13 5.52 -5.81 3.38
CA ASN A 13 4.19 -6.39 3.25
C ASN A 13 3.28 -6.00 4.43
N GLY A 14 2.19 -5.30 4.12
CA GLY A 14 1.22 -4.81 5.11
C GLY A 14 1.63 -3.51 5.79
N SER A 15 2.73 -2.87 5.39
CA SER A 15 3.14 -1.59 5.96
C SER A 15 2.19 -0.46 5.56
N PRO A 16 1.88 0.49 6.46
CA PRO A 16 1.06 1.66 6.13
C PRO A 16 1.78 2.56 5.13
N LEU A 17 1.06 3.00 4.10
CA LEU A 17 1.51 4.06 3.21
C LEU A 17 0.98 5.40 3.69
N PHE A 18 1.90 6.35 3.89
CA PHE A 18 1.59 7.71 4.30
C PHE A 18 1.68 8.68 3.11
N ASN A 19 0.84 9.71 3.11
CA ASN A 19 1.06 10.90 2.29
C ASN A 19 2.04 11.87 2.99
N ILE A 20 2.38 12.98 2.33
CA ILE A 20 3.33 13.98 2.85
C ILE A 20 2.86 14.69 4.14
N GLU A 21 1.57 14.59 4.46
CA GLU A 21 0.96 15.17 5.65
C GLU A 21 0.95 14.18 6.83
N GLY A 22 1.42 12.94 6.62
CA GLY A 22 1.38 11.88 7.62
C GLY A 22 0.05 11.13 7.69
N ASN A 23 -0.87 11.34 6.74
CA ASN A 23 -2.14 10.62 6.67
C ASN A 23 -1.97 9.24 6.02
N VAL A 24 -2.62 8.21 6.59
CA VAL A 24 -2.63 6.87 6.01
C VAL A 24 -3.52 6.83 4.77
N VAL A 25 -2.95 6.46 3.62
CA VAL A 25 -3.66 6.38 2.33
C VAL A 25 -3.84 4.95 1.83
N GLY A 26 -3.20 3.96 2.46
CA GLY A 26 -3.36 2.55 2.11
C GLY A 26 -2.34 1.65 2.79
N LEU A 27 -2.30 0.40 2.34
CA LEU A 27 -1.31 -0.61 2.74
C LEU A 27 -0.45 -0.99 1.55
N SER A 28 0.85 -1.06 1.78
CA SER A 28 1.83 -1.44 0.76
C SER A 28 2.08 -2.95 0.78
N PHE A 29 2.32 -3.50 -0.40
CA PHE A 29 2.60 -4.92 -0.62
C PHE A 29 3.63 -5.08 -1.73
N LEU A 30 4.28 -6.24 -1.76
CA LEU A 30 5.23 -6.62 -2.79
C LEU A 30 4.62 -7.63 -3.75
N ASP A 31 4.79 -7.42 -5.06
CA ASP A 31 4.50 -8.44 -6.06
C ASP A 31 5.59 -9.53 -6.09
N SER A 32 5.40 -10.55 -6.92
CA SER A 32 6.37 -11.65 -7.09
C SER A 32 7.74 -11.21 -7.66
N GLN A 33 7.88 -9.96 -8.09
CA GLN A 33 9.11 -9.35 -8.59
C GLN A 33 9.70 -8.33 -7.59
N GLY A 34 9.12 -8.19 -6.40
CA GLY A 34 9.55 -7.21 -5.39
C GLY A 34 9.11 -5.77 -5.69
N ARG A 35 8.17 -5.55 -6.63
CA ARG A 35 7.61 -4.23 -6.91
C ARG A 35 6.57 -3.86 -5.87
N VAL A 36 6.62 -2.61 -5.41
CA VAL A 36 5.66 -2.09 -4.44
C VAL A 36 4.36 -1.70 -5.14
N PHE A 37 3.26 -2.32 -4.71
CA PHE A 37 1.89 -1.91 -5.03
C PHE A 37 1.09 -1.61 -3.76
N VAL A 38 0.01 -0.85 -3.92
CA VAL A 38 -0.76 -0.33 -2.79
C VAL A 38 -2.22 -0.75 -2.88
N VAL A 39 -2.74 -1.27 -1.77
CA VAL A 39 -4.18 -1.43 -1.54
C VAL A 39 -4.71 -0.13 -0.91
N PRO A 40 -5.55 0.65 -1.62
CA PRO A 40 -6.03 1.94 -1.12
C PRO A 40 -6.89 1.82 0.13
N ALA A 41 -6.75 2.75 1.07
CA ALA A 41 -7.58 2.80 2.27
C ALA A 41 -9.07 2.89 1.95
N SER A 42 -9.46 3.56 0.85
CA SER A 42 -10.86 3.63 0.40
C SER A 42 -11.43 2.25 0.04
N LYS A 43 -10.64 1.38 -0.62
CA LYS A 43 -11.06 0.01 -0.92
C LYS A 43 -11.16 -0.86 0.33
N ILE A 44 -10.26 -0.66 1.29
CA ILE A 44 -10.29 -1.38 2.58
C ILE A 44 -11.56 -0.98 3.36
N ARG A 45 -11.86 0.32 3.43
CA ARG A 45 -13.09 0.85 4.07
C ARG A 45 -14.35 0.27 3.43
N GLN A 46 -14.43 0.32 2.10
CA GLN A 46 -15.53 -0.28 1.34
C GLN A 46 -15.70 -1.78 1.65
N PHE A 47 -14.58 -2.52 1.76
CA PHE A 47 -14.61 -3.95 2.07
C PHE A 47 -15.15 -4.24 3.47
N ILE A 48 -14.85 -3.41 4.46
CA ILE A 48 -15.34 -3.56 5.85
C ILE A 48 -16.70 -2.89 6.10
N GLY A 49 -17.30 -2.26 5.08
CA GLY A 49 -18.61 -1.60 5.19
C GLY A 49 -18.58 -0.21 5.82
N PHE A 50 -17.49 0.54 5.66
CA PHE A 50 -17.31 1.93 6.13
C PHE A 50 -17.11 2.91 4.97
#